data_AF-A0A925N976-F1
#
_entry.id   AF-A0A925N976-F1
#
_cell.length_a   1.000
_cell.length_b   1.000
_cell.length_c   1.000
_cell.angle_alpha   90.00
_cell.angle_beta   90.00
_cell.angle_gamma   90.00
#
_symmetry.space_group_name_H-M   'P 1'
#
loop_
_entity.id
_entity.type
_entity.pdbx_description
1 polymer ?
#
loop_
_entity_poly.entity_id
_entity_poly.type
_entity_poly.pdbx_seq_one_letter_code
_entity_poly.pdbx_strand_id
1 'polypeptide(L)'
;HRVANTLNYLDIKTVVVSCGTCYDQLQGYQFDKIFPGCRIIDIHEYLLEKNITLPGAGGYLYHDPCHSPMKLQEPMKTVKALLGDNVLKSERCCGESGTLGVTRPDIATQVRFRKEEELRKDEAKLRATGAVDAKADVKILTSCPSCLQGLTRYGNDLNNGLLEADYIVVEMANQILGVDWMPEYVEKANEGGIERVLV
;
A
#
# COMPACT_ATOMS: atom_id res chain seq x y z
N HIS A 1 -25.90 9.74 -10.45
CA HIS A 1 -24.63 9.05 -10.13
C HIS A 1 -24.85 7.55 -10.29
N ARG A 2 -24.09 6.85 -11.16
CA ARG A 2 -24.35 5.42 -11.43
C ARG A 2 -24.21 4.54 -10.17
N VAL A 3 -23.24 4.85 -9.31
CA VAL A 3 -23.05 4.17 -8.00
C VAL A 3 -24.17 4.51 -7.02
N ALA A 4 -24.50 5.81 -6.86
CA ALA A 4 -25.57 6.26 -5.96
C ALA A 4 -26.92 5.62 -6.29
N ASN A 5 -27.28 5.56 -7.58
CA ASN A 5 -28.57 5.00 -7.99
C ASN A 5 -28.67 3.49 -7.72
N THR A 6 -27.53 2.81 -7.64
CA THR A 6 -27.48 1.35 -7.45
C THR A 6 -27.41 0.99 -5.97
N LEU A 7 -26.79 1.82 -5.12
CA LEU A 7 -26.46 1.49 -3.73
C LEU A 7 -27.17 2.37 -2.68
N ASN A 8 -28.07 3.28 -3.08
CA ASN A 8 -28.75 4.19 -2.15
C ASN A 8 -29.67 3.50 -1.11
N TYR A 9 -30.02 2.24 -1.32
CA TYR A 9 -30.80 1.46 -0.35
C TYR A 9 -29.94 0.97 0.83
N LEU A 10 -28.61 1.04 0.71
CA LEU A 10 -27.68 0.65 1.76
C LEU A 10 -27.37 1.84 2.68
N ASP A 11 -27.43 1.61 3.99
CA ASP A 11 -27.01 2.60 4.98
C ASP A 11 -25.49 2.51 5.24
N ILE A 12 -24.70 2.98 4.29
CA ILE A 12 -23.23 2.93 4.36
C ILE A 12 -22.71 4.03 5.30
N LYS A 13 -22.11 3.63 6.44
CA LYS A 13 -21.51 4.55 7.42
C LYS A 13 -20.02 4.79 7.23
N THR A 14 -19.31 3.84 6.62
CA THR A 14 -17.87 3.95 6.41
C THR A 14 -17.48 3.29 5.10
N VAL A 15 -16.70 4.00 4.30
CA VAL A 15 -16.04 3.49 3.10
C VAL A 15 -14.55 3.41 3.37
N VAL A 16 -14.02 2.20 3.32
CA VAL A 16 -12.58 1.94 3.48
C VAL A 16 -11.94 1.86 2.09
N VAL A 17 -10.82 2.57 1.90
CA VAL A 17 -10.10 2.58 0.62
C VAL A 17 -8.63 2.20 0.78
N SER A 18 -8.08 1.54 -0.24
CA SER A 18 -6.68 1.12 -0.31
C SER A 18 -5.90 1.82 -1.44
N CYS A 19 -6.47 2.85 -2.06
CA CYS A 19 -5.81 3.57 -3.14
C CYS A 19 -6.02 5.07 -2.97
N GLY A 20 -4.93 5.84 -2.94
CA GLY A 20 -5.02 7.28 -2.71
C GLY A 20 -5.75 8.03 -3.83
N THR A 21 -5.57 7.61 -5.08
CA THR A 21 -6.35 8.19 -6.19
C THR A 21 -7.85 7.90 -6.03
N CYS A 22 -8.24 6.70 -5.58
CA CYS A 22 -9.64 6.39 -5.29
C CYS A 22 -10.18 7.27 -4.15
N TYR A 23 -9.38 7.48 -3.09
CA TYR A 23 -9.72 8.39 -2.01
C TYR A 23 -9.99 9.80 -2.55
N ASP A 24 -9.03 10.37 -3.28
CA ASP A 24 -9.09 11.73 -3.82
C ASP A 24 -10.32 11.91 -4.72
N GLN A 25 -10.61 10.90 -5.55
CA GLN A 25 -11.81 10.88 -6.39
C GLN A 25 -13.09 10.88 -5.56
N LEU A 26 -13.23 9.97 -4.57
CA LEU A 26 -14.43 9.91 -3.73
C LEU A 26 -14.67 11.22 -2.95
N GLN A 27 -13.61 11.89 -2.49
CA GLN A 27 -13.74 13.22 -1.90
C GLN A 27 -14.27 14.25 -2.90
N GLY A 28 -13.72 14.28 -4.11
CA GLY A 28 -14.18 15.17 -5.19
C GLY A 28 -15.63 14.92 -5.62
N TYR A 29 -16.09 13.67 -5.56
CA TYR A 29 -17.45 13.26 -5.93
C TYR A 29 -18.54 13.66 -4.93
N GLN A 30 -18.22 14.40 -3.86
CA GLN A 30 -19.16 14.79 -2.81
C GLN A 30 -19.94 13.58 -2.28
N PHE A 31 -19.24 12.50 -1.98
CA PHE A 31 -19.82 11.21 -1.58
C PHE A 31 -20.80 11.32 -0.39
N ASP A 32 -20.58 12.29 0.50
CA ASP A 32 -21.48 12.63 1.60
C ASP A 32 -22.91 13.03 1.13
N LYS A 33 -23.07 13.57 -0.08
CA LYS A 33 -24.40 13.82 -0.66
C LYS A 33 -25.14 12.54 -1.05
N ILE A 34 -24.41 11.44 -1.26
CA ILE A 34 -24.97 10.13 -1.60
C ILE A 34 -25.25 9.36 -0.31
N PHE A 35 -24.29 9.34 0.61
CA PHE A 35 -24.40 8.69 1.92
C PHE A 35 -24.12 9.71 3.03
N PRO A 36 -25.17 10.41 3.53
CA PRO A 36 -25.01 11.45 4.53
C PRO A 36 -24.35 10.94 5.81
N GLY A 37 -23.29 11.62 6.25
CA GLY A 37 -22.53 11.23 7.44
C GLY A 37 -21.61 10.03 7.23
N CYS A 38 -21.42 9.57 5.99
CA CYS A 38 -20.48 8.51 5.68
C CYS A 38 -19.04 9.01 5.80
N ARG A 39 -18.24 8.28 6.59
CA ARG A 39 -16.80 8.52 6.68
C ARG A 39 -16.06 7.79 5.56
N ILE A 40 -15.10 8.46 4.94
CA ILE A 40 -14.09 7.81 4.11
C ILE A 40 -12.82 7.67 4.95
N ILE A 41 -12.20 6.49 4.95
CA ILE A 41 -10.96 6.23 5.67
C ILE A 41 -10.08 5.29 4.85
N ASP A 42 -8.78 5.46 4.97
CA ASP A 42 -7.80 4.56 4.38
C ASP A 42 -7.71 3.23 5.18
N ILE A 43 -7.35 2.13 4.52
CA ILE A 43 -7.28 0.82 5.18
C ILE A 43 -6.21 0.77 6.29
N HIS A 44 -5.09 1.47 6.16
CA HIS A 44 -3.98 1.48 7.13
C HIS A 44 -4.40 2.19 8.43
N GLU A 45 -5.04 3.35 8.31
CA GLU A 45 -5.64 4.15 9.37
C GLU A 45 -6.82 3.42 10.00
N TYR A 46 -7.61 2.70 9.20
CA TYR A 46 -8.67 1.84 9.71
C TYR A 46 -8.12 0.68 10.56
N LEU A 47 -7.06 0.01 10.11
CA LEU A 47 -6.39 -1.05 10.88
C LEU A 47 -5.83 -0.50 12.20
N LEU A 48 -5.21 0.69 12.18
CA LEU A 48 -4.78 1.38 13.41
C LEU A 48 -5.93 1.68 14.35
N GLU A 49 -7.06 2.18 13.86
CA GLU A 49 -8.26 2.42 14.67
C GLU A 49 -8.76 1.13 15.34
N LYS A 50 -8.60 -0.01 14.67
CA LYS A 50 -8.96 -1.34 15.20
C LYS A 50 -7.88 -1.97 16.07
N ASN A 51 -6.75 -1.28 16.30
CA ASN A 51 -5.57 -1.82 16.99
C ASN A 51 -5.02 -3.11 16.35
N ILE A 52 -5.17 -3.23 15.02
CA ILE A 52 -4.56 -4.32 14.25
C ILE A 52 -3.20 -3.82 13.77
N THR A 53 -2.16 -4.24 14.49
CA THR A 53 -0.77 -3.86 14.22
C THR A 53 0.11 -5.10 14.14
N LEU A 54 1.29 -4.94 13.58
CA LEU A 54 2.33 -5.96 13.50
C LEU A 54 3.61 -5.43 14.19
N PRO A 55 3.63 -5.37 15.53
CA PRO A 55 4.79 -4.86 16.26
C PRO A 55 5.98 -5.83 16.13
N GLY A 56 7.16 -5.30 15.84
CA GLY A 56 8.39 -6.09 15.72
C GLY A 56 8.57 -6.76 14.35
N ALA A 57 7.87 -6.28 13.33
CA ALA A 57 8.00 -6.75 11.97
C ALA A 57 9.33 -6.30 11.36
N GLY A 58 10.37 -7.13 11.51
CA GLY A 58 11.66 -7.00 10.80
C GLY A 58 12.19 -5.58 10.59
N GLY A 59 12.76 -5.34 9.41
CA GLY A 59 13.10 -4.01 8.92
C GLY A 59 12.57 -3.83 7.50
N TYR A 60 11.93 -2.68 7.23
CA TYR A 60 11.32 -2.40 5.94
C TYR A 60 11.77 -1.07 5.36
N LEU A 61 11.79 -1.00 4.04
CA LEU A 61 11.69 0.27 3.33
C LEU A 61 10.21 0.61 3.11
N TYR A 62 9.84 1.89 3.17
CA TYR A 62 8.51 2.37 2.83
C TYR A 62 8.56 3.37 1.69
N HIS A 63 7.87 3.05 0.59
CA HIS A 63 7.64 3.97 -0.50
C HIS A 63 6.27 4.65 -0.34
N ASP A 64 6.33 5.90 0.12
CA ASP A 64 5.16 6.78 0.15
C ASP A 64 4.79 7.19 -1.28
N PRO A 65 3.59 6.81 -1.77
CA PRO A 65 3.20 7.15 -3.14
C PRO A 65 2.89 8.65 -3.27
N CYS A 66 2.99 9.18 -4.48
CA CYS A 66 2.67 10.58 -4.77
C CYS A 66 1.23 10.97 -4.40
N HIS A 67 0.32 9.99 -4.39
CA HIS A 67 -1.05 10.12 -3.89
C HIS A 67 -1.24 9.17 -2.71
N SER A 68 -0.82 9.61 -1.52
CA SER A 68 -0.98 8.82 -0.30
C SER A 68 -2.48 8.67 0.06
N PRO A 69 -2.96 7.44 0.35
CA PRO A 69 -4.32 7.22 0.82
C PRO A 69 -4.53 7.67 2.28
N MET A 70 -3.47 7.75 3.08
CA MET A 70 -3.51 8.18 4.48
C MET A 70 -3.76 9.70 4.56
N LYS A 71 -4.88 10.11 5.17
CA LYS A 71 -5.30 11.52 5.23
C LYS A 71 -5.45 12.08 6.65
N LEU A 72 -5.51 11.22 7.68
CA LEU A 72 -5.69 11.64 9.07
C LEU A 72 -4.37 12.08 9.71
N GLN A 73 -3.25 11.55 9.24
CA GLN A 73 -1.92 11.94 9.71
C GLN A 73 -0.84 11.73 8.65
N GLU A 74 0.39 12.10 8.98
CA GLU A 74 1.54 11.90 8.09
C GLU A 74 1.80 10.40 7.86
N PRO A 75 2.03 9.95 6.60
CA PRO A 75 2.11 8.54 6.27
C PRO A 75 3.15 7.74 7.07
N MET A 76 4.35 8.28 7.27
CA MET A 76 5.37 7.57 8.06
C MET A 76 4.95 7.34 9.51
N LYS A 77 4.16 8.24 10.12
CA LYS A 77 3.59 8.00 11.45
C LYS A 77 2.63 6.81 11.45
N THR A 78 1.74 6.72 10.46
CA THR A 78 0.80 5.59 10.33
C THR A 78 1.56 4.28 10.13
N VAL A 79 2.52 4.26 9.20
CA VAL A 79 3.28 3.04 8.88
C VAL A 79 4.12 2.56 10.08
N LYS A 80 4.76 3.47 10.81
CA LYS A 80 5.49 3.10 12.03
C LYS A 80 4.59 2.63 13.15
N ALA A 81 3.41 3.23 13.31
CA ALA A 81 2.43 2.75 14.27
C ALA A 81 1.92 1.33 13.93
N LEU A 82 1.85 0.99 12.63
CA LEU A 82 1.44 -0.33 12.17
C LEU A 82 2.55 -1.37 12.30
N LEU A 83 3.77 -1.06 11.88
CA LEU A 83 4.85 -2.05 11.67
C LEU A 83 5.99 -1.97 12.70
N GLY A 84 6.05 -0.89 13.48
CA GLY A 84 7.15 -0.58 14.39
C GLY A 84 8.17 0.41 13.82
N ASP A 85 9.22 0.67 14.59
CA ASP A 85 10.16 1.77 14.31
C ASP A 85 11.21 1.48 13.24
N ASN A 86 11.40 0.21 12.88
CA ASN A 86 12.39 -0.27 11.91
C ASN A 86 11.96 -0.05 10.45
N VAL A 87 11.24 1.04 10.18
CA VAL A 87 10.80 1.42 8.84
C VAL A 87 11.54 2.67 8.40
N LEU A 88 12.22 2.59 7.26
CA LEU A 88 12.89 3.72 6.62
C LEU A 88 12.13 4.16 5.39
N LYS A 89 11.85 5.46 5.28
CA LYS A 89 11.24 6.04 4.08
C LYS A 89 12.23 5.97 2.91
N SER A 90 11.77 5.43 1.79
CA SER A 90 12.48 5.45 0.52
C SER A 90 11.90 6.52 -0.40
N GLU A 91 12.66 7.59 -0.56
CA GLU A 91 12.27 8.78 -1.30
C GLU A 91 12.20 8.55 -2.82
N ARG A 92 11.65 9.54 -3.53
CA ARG A 92 11.50 9.58 -5.00
C ARG A 92 10.48 8.61 -5.58
N CYS A 93 9.90 9.04 -6.70
CA CYS A 93 8.92 8.29 -7.48
C CYS A 93 9.52 6.99 -8.04
N CYS A 94 8.72 5.93 -8.15
CA CYS A 94 9.14 4.66 -8.74
C CYS A 94 9.37 4.72 -10.26
N GLY A 95 8.96 5.79 -10.94
CA GLY A 95 9.17 6.02 -12.38
C GLY A 95 8.21 5.26 -13.31
N GLU A 96 7.40 4.34 -12.77
CA GLU A 96 6.60 3.41 -13.56
C GLU A 96 5.09 3.56 -13.35
N SER A 97 4.69 4.01 -12.16
CA SER A 97 3.29 4.14 -11.75
C SER A 97 2.50 5.12 -12.63
N GLY A 98 1.19 4.88 -12.79
CA GLY A 98 0.28 5.82 -13.46
C GLY A 98 0.48 5.91 -14.96
N THR A 99 0.89 4.81 -15.62
CA THR A 99 1.20 4.72 -17.06
C THR A 99 2.41 5.53 -17.53
N LEU A 100 3.18 6.13 -16.61
CA LEU A 100 4.35 6.95 -16.95
C LEU A 100 5.38 6.16 -17.76
N GLY A 101 5.67 4.92 -17.34
CA GLY A 101 6.66 4.06 -18.02
C GLY A 101 6.31 3.75 -19.48
N VAL A 102 5.02 3.71 -19.81
CA VAL A 102 4.53 3.40 -21.16
C VAL A 102 4.37 4.67 -22.00
N THR A 103 3.90 5.75 -21.39
CA THR A 103 3.57 7.00 -22.11
C THR A 103 4.79 7.89 -22.34
N ARG A 104 5.78 7.86 -21.42
CA ARG A 104 7.02 8.66 -21.48
C ARG A 104 8.24 7.84 -21.04
N PRO A 105 8.63 6.80 -21.79
CA PRO A 105 9.77 5.95 -21.44
C PRO A 105 11.09 6.73 -21.35
N ASP A 106 11.22 7.81 -22.12
CA ASP A 106 12.36 8.73 -22.09
C ASP A 106 12.55 9.39 -20.72
N ILE A 107 11.46 9.82 -20.08
CA ILE A 107 11.48 10.39 -18.73
C ILE A 107 11.54 9.28 -17.67
N ALA A 108 10.70 8.25 -17.82
CA ALA A 108 10.58 7.16 -16.85
C ALA A 108 11.93 6.48 -16.57
N THR A 109 12.75 6.29 -17.61
CA THR A 109 14.10 5.71 -17.47
C THR A 109 15.00 6.55 -16.56
N GLN A 110 14.95 7.88 -16.67
CA GLN A 110 15.74 8.77 -15.81
C GLN A 110 15.23 8.77 -14.36
N VAL A 111 13.91 8.76 -14.18
CA VAL A 111 13.30 8.64 -12.84
C VAL A 111 13.67 7.31 -12.20
N ARG A 112 13.62 6.21 -12.98
CA ARG A 112 14.00 4.87 -12.54
C ARG A 112 15.46 4.82 -12.11
N PHE A 113 16.38 5.35 -12.93
CA PHE A 113 17.80 5.43 -12.58
C PHE A 113 18.00 6.14 -11.25
N ARG A 114 17.33 7.28 -11.05
CA ARG A 114 17.45 8.02 -9.80
C ARG A 114 16.89 7.24 -8.60
N LYS A 115 15.75 6.56 -8.78
CA LYS A 115 15.15 5.74 -7.73
C LYS A 115 16.04 4.56 -7.35
N GLU A 116 16.68 3.92 -8.32
CA GLU A 116 17.63 2.84 -8.11
C GLU A 116 18.81 3.27 -7.22
N GLU A 117 19.39 4.45 -7.49
CA GLU A 117 20.45 5.02 -6.65
C GLU A 117 19.99 5.23 -5.20
N GLU A 118 18.77 5.73 -5.00
CA GLU A 118 18.21 5.94 -3.65
C GLU A 118 17.92 4.61 -2.96
N LEU A 119 17.36 3.63 -3.66
CA LEU A 119 17.11 2.29 -3.11
C LEU A 119 18.38 1.62 -2.60
N ARG A 120 19.51 1.73 -3.31
CA ARG A 120 20.80 1.21 -2.84
C ARG A 120 21.29 1.89 -1.56
N LYS A 121 21.08 3.20 -1.44
CA LYS A 121 21.43 3.96 -0.22
C LYS A 121 20.52 3.58 0.94
N ASP A 122 19.23 3.46 0.67
CA ASP A 122 18.22 3.10 1.65
C ASP A 122 18.45 1.65 2.15
N GLU A 123 18.79 0.72 1.25
CA GLU A 123 19.18 -0.65 1.56
C GLU A 123 20.37 -0.68 2.53
N ALA A 124 21.46 0.02 2.17
CA ALA A 124 22.66 0.08 3.00
C ALA A 124 22.36 0.70 4.39
N LYS A 125 21.53 1.75 4.42
CA LYS A 125 21.11 2.40 5.66
C LYS A 125 20.26 1.48 6.53
N LEU A 126 19.33 0.75 5.94
CA LEU A 126 18.49 -0.21 6.66
C LEU A 126 19.32 -1.36 7.23
N ARG A 127 20.24 -1.93 6.46
CA ARG A 127 21.14 -2.98 6.96
C ARG A 127 22.04 -2.49 8.08
N ALA A 128 22.50 -1.23 8.02
CA ALA A 128 23.33 -0.64 9.07
C ALA A 128 22.60 -0.48 10.41
N THR A 129 21.26 -0.51 10.45
CA THR A 129 20.51 -0.53 11.72
C THR A 129 20.49 -1.92 12.38
N GLY A 130 20.87 -2.97 11.65
CA GLY A 130 20.74 -4.36 12.10
C GLY A 130 19.31 -4.91 12.04
N ALA A 131 18.36 -4.18 11.47
CA ALA A 131 16.97 -4.63 11.34
C ALA A 131 16.74 -5.68 10.23
N VAL A 132 17.72 -5.83 9.32
CA VAL A 132 17.72 -6.84 8.26
C VAL A 132 19.09 -7.50 8.19
N ASP A 133 19.12 -8.83 8.16
CA ASP A 133 20.36 -9.60 8.05
C ASP A 133 21.15 -9.25 6.78
N ALA A 134 22.47 -9.34 6.83
CA ALA A 134 23.35 -8.87 5.73
C ALA A 134 23.10 -9.54 4.36
N LYS A 135 22.52 -10.73 4.34
CA LYS A 135 22.21 -11.51 3.12
C LYS A 135 20.71 -11.72 2.89
N ALA A 136 19.85 -11.20 3.76
CA ALA A 136 18.41 -11.32 3.58
C ALA A 136 17.92 -10.34 2.52
N ASP A 137 16.83 -10.71 1.85
CA ASP A 137 16.13 -9.84 0.92
C ASP A 137 15.56 -8.62 1.65
N VAL A 138 15.53 -7.48 0.97
CA VAL A 138 14.98 -6.24 1.53
C VAL A 138 13.58 -6.05 0.99
N LYS A 139 12.62 -5.92 1.90
CA LYS A 139 11.24 -5.61 1.55
C LYS A 139 11.01 -4.11 1.49
N ILE A 140 10.42 -3.65 0.39
CA ILE A 140 9.85 -2.31 0.24
C ILE A 140 8.33 -2.38 0.20
N LEU A 141 7.71 -1.69 1.14
CA LEU A 141 6.26 -1.64 1.27
C LEU A 141 5.70 -0.36 0.68
N THR A 142 4.50 -0.43 0.10
CA THR A 142 3.78 0.75 -0.37
C THR A 142 2.28 0.64 -0.09
N SER A 143 1.59 1.77 -0.15
CA SER A 143 0.13 1.90 -0.03
C SER A 143 -0.55 2.16 -1.37
N CYS A 144 0.15 1.96 -2.49
CA CYS A 144 -0.36 2.21 -3.84
C CYS A 144 -0.16 1.01 -4.78
N PRO A 145 -1.24 0.44 -5.35
CA PRO A 145 -1.12 -0.70 -6.28
C PRO A 145 -0.28 -0.38 -7.53
N SER A 146 -0.36 0.84 -8.05
CA SER A 146 0.45 1.24 -9.21
C SER A 146 1.93 1.41 -8.86
N CYS A 147 2.25 1.86 -7.64
CA CYS A 147 3.64 1.89 -7.18
C CYS A 147 4.15 0.47 -6.96
N LEU A 148 3.35 -0.45 -6.42
CA LEU A 148 3.72 -1.85 -6.24
C LEU A 148 4.19 -2.49 -7.54
N GLN A 149 3.39 -2.32 -8.61
CA GLN A 149 3.76 -2.80 -9.95
C GLN A 149 5.10 -2.21 -10.41
N GLY A 150 5.32 -0.91 -10.19
CA GLY A 150 6.56 -0.24 -10.55
C GLY A 150 7.76 -0.70 -9.74
N LEU A 151 7.61 -0.82 -8.42
CA LEU A 151 8.64 -1.23 -7.48
C LEU A 151 9.09 -2.68 -7.71
N THR A 152 8.18 -3.56 -8.14
CA THR A 152 8.50 -4.95 -8.49
C THR A 152 9.56 -5.04 -9.61
N ARG A 153 9.66 -4.01 -10.46
CA ARG A 153 10.67 -3.96 -11.55
C ARG A 153 12.10 -3.68 -11.07
N TYR A 154 12.30 -3.42 -9.78
CA TYR A 154 13.62 -3.20 -9.18
C TYR A 154 14.19 -4.45 -8.49
N GLY A 155 13.52 -5.60 -8.61
CA GLY A 155 13.86 -6.81 -7.84
C GLY A 155 15.32 -7.24 -7.94
N ASN A 156 15.99 -6.99 -9.07
CA ASN A 156 17.38 -7.39 -9.32
C ASN A 156 18.39 -6.24 -9.19
N ASP A 157 17.99 -5.06 -8.71
CA ASP A 157 18.84 -3.87 -8.76
C ASP A 157 19.68 -3.64 -7.49
N LEU A 158 19.44 -4.43 -6.44
CA LEU A 158 20.17 -4.35 -5.16
C LEU A 158 21.47 -5.16 -5.17
N ASN A 159 22.43 -4.72 -4.37
CA ASN A 159 23.77 -5.31 -4.37
C ASN A 159 23.87 -6.59 -3.53
N ASN A 160 23.06 -6.73 -2.47
CA ASN A 160 23.22 -7.76 -1.43
C ASN A 160 21.96 -8.62 -1.19
N GLY A 161 21.03 -8.67 -2.14
CA GLY A 161 19.79 -9.44 -2.05
C GLY A 161 18.78 -9.01 -3.11
N LEU A 162 17.59 -9.58 -3.10
CA LEU A 162 16.47 -9.13 -3.92
C LEU A 162 15.72 -7.97 -3.23
N LEU A 163 15.18 -7.06 -4.03
CA LEU A 163 14.16 -6.12 -3.55
C LEU A 163 12.79 -6.77 -3.71
N GLU A 164 12.16 -7.08 -2.59
CA GLU A 164 10.78 -7.57 -2.60
C GLU A 164 9.82 -6.40 -2.42
N ALA A 165 8.98 -6.13 -3.42
CA ALA A 165 7.95 -5.11 -3.31
C ALA A 165 6.64 -5.76 -2.86
N ASP A 166 6.02 -5.21 -1.83
CA ASP A 166 4.70 -5.65 -1.39
C ASP A 166 3.82 -4.48 -0.94
N TYR A 167 2.53 -4.74 -0.78
CA TYR A 167 1.57 -3.81 -0.23
C TYR A 167 1.50 -3.97 1.29
N ILE A 168 1.46 -2.88 2.06
CA ILE A 168 1.56 -2.93 3.54
C ILE A 168 0.55 -3.92 4.14
N VAL A 169 -0.73 -3.84 3.75
CA VAL A 169 -1.75 -4.73 4.33
C VAL A 169 -1.60 -6.19 3.91
N VAL A 170 -0.96 -6.47 2.77
CA VAL A 170 -0.68 -7.84 2.32
C VAL A 170 0.45 -8.42 3.15
N GLU A 171 1.54 -7.66 3.38
CA GLU A 171 2.61 -8.07 4.29
C GLU A 171 2.07 -8.32 5.70
N MET A 172 1.20 -7.43 6.21
CA MET A 172 0.54 -7.62 7.50
C MET A 172 -0.32 -8.89 7.51
N ALA A 173 -1.12 -9.13 6.47
CA ALA A 173 -1.95 -10.33 6.38
C ALA A 173 -1.09 -11.61 6.37
N ASN A 174 -0.01 -11.64 5.59
CA ASN A 174 0.93 -12.77 5.56
C ASN A 174 1.51 -13.07 6.95
N GLN A 175 1.87 -12.04 7.71
CA GLN A 175 2.51 -12.19 9.02
C GLN A 175 1.50 -12.51 10.14
N ILE A 176 0.28 -11.97 10.07
CA ILE A 176 -0.76 -12.15 11.09
C ILE A 176 -1.56 -13.43 10.87
N LEU A 177 -1.94 -13.71 9.62
CA LEU A 177 -2.86 -14.78 9.23
C LEU A 177 -2.13 -16.00 8.66
N GLY A 178 -0.84 -15.88 8.35
CA GLY A 178 -0.02 -16.94 7.75
C GLY A 178 0.00 -16.90 6.22
N VAL A 179 0.92 -17.65 5.60
CA VAL A 179 1.18 -17.61 4.15
C VAL A 179 -0.01 -18.04 3.29
N ASP A 180 -0.91 -18.85 3.83
CA ASP A 180 -2.09 -19.38 3.14
C ASP A 180 -3.35 -18.50 3.37
N TRP A 181 -3.20 -17.31 3.95
CA TRP A 181 -4.33 -16.43 4.27
C TRP A 181 -5.25 -16.14 3.07
N MET A 182 -4.66 -15.93 1.89
CA MET A 182 -5.40 -15.56 0.68
C MET A 182 -6.23 -16.73 0.14
N PRO A 183 -5.66 -17.93 -0.14
CA PRO A 183 -6.47 -19.06 -0.59
C PRO A 183 -7.54 -19.44 0.44
N GLU A 184 -7.22 -19.46 1.74
CA GLU A 184 -8.20 -19.73 2.79
C GLU A 184 -9.34 -18.69 2.82
N TYR A 185 -9.00 -17.41 2.67
CA TYR A 185 -9.99 -16.34 2.63
C TYR A 185 -10.91 -16.50 1.41
N VAL A 186 -10.36 -16.82 0.24
CA VAL A 186 -11.14 -17.01 -1.00
C VAL A 186 -12.08 -18.20 -0.88
N GLU A 187 -11.62 -19.31 -0.30
CA GLU A 187 -12.46 -20.49 -0.04
C GLU A 187 -13.65 -20.12 0.86
N LYS A 188 -13.38 -19.55 2.04
CA LYS A 188 -14.41 -19.10 3.00
C LYS A 188 -15.38 -18.08 2.40
N ALA A 189 -14.88 -17.14 1.58
CA ALA A 189 -15.73 -16.14 0.94
C ALA A 189 -16.65 -16.73 -0.14
N ASN A 190 -16.20 -17.76 -0.85
CA ASN A 190 -17.01 -18.47 -1.84
C ASN A 190 -18.10 -19.33 -1.17
N GLU A 191 -17.89 -19.77 0.07
CA GLU A 191 -18.88 -20.45 0.92
C GLU A 191 -19.95 -19.48 1.49
N GLY A 192 -20.57 -18.69 0.62
CA GLY A 192 -21.72 -17.84 0.98
C GLY A 192 -21.41 -16.41 1.42
N GLY A 193 -20.15 -15.96 1.33
CA GLY A 193 -19.73 -14.59 1.68
C GLY A 193 -19.94 -13.53 0.60
N ILE A 194 -20.28 -13.93 -0.63
CA ILE A 194 -20.50 -13.00 -1.76
C ILE A 194 -22.00 -12.77 -1.98
N GLU A 195 -22.50 -11.66 -1.46
CA GLU A 195 -23.84 -11.18 -1.78
C GLU A 195 -23.87 -10.66 -3.24
N ARG A 196 -24.67 -11.31 -4.10
CA ARG A 196 -24.87 -10.88 -5.49
C ARG A 196 -26.15 -10.05 -5.57
N VAL A 197 -26.03 -8.74 -5.40
CA VAL A 197 -27.20 -7.85 -5.25
C VAL A 197 -27.79 -7.37 -6.59
N LEU A 198 -27.40 -7.96 -7.73
CA LEU A 198 -27.97 -7.64 -9.03
C LEU A 198 -28.21 -8.93 -9.83
N VAL A 199 -29.48 -9.35 -9.89
CA VAL A 199 -30.04 -10.25 -10.92
C VAL A 199 -31.11 -9.48 -11.67
#